data_AF-A0A949LI62-F1
#
_entry.id   AF-A0A949LI62-F1
#
_cell.length_a   1.000
_cell.length_b   1.000
_cell.length_c   1.000
_cell.angle_alpha   90.00
_cell.angle_beta   90.00
_cell.angle_gamma   90.00
#
_symmetry.space_group_name_H-M   'P 1'
#
loop_
_entity.id
_entity.type
_entity.pdbx_description
1 polymer ?
#
loop_
_entity_poly.entity_id
_entity_poly.type
_entity_poly.pdbx_seq_one_letter_code
_entity_poly.pdbx_strand_id
1 'polypeptide(L)' 'MLERTELEKTVERALSRSRGVMLVGPRQAGKSTLAQRFLDRDSPNYFDLEYPPHAQRLTQA' A
#
# COMPACT_ATOMS: atom_id res chain seq x y z
N MET A 1 -9.33 -12.32 8.02
CA MET A 1 -7.96 -12.05 7.51
C MET A 1 -6.99 -12.25 8.67
N LEU A 2 -5.78 -12.77 8.44
CA LEU A 2 -4.81 -12.98 9.53
C LEU A 2 -4.18 -11.65 9.95
N GLU A 3 -4.15 -11.37 11.24
CA GLU A 3 -3.45 -10.20 11.77
C GLU A 3 -1.93 -10.36 11.62
N ARG A 4 -1.27 -9.28 11.22
CA ARG A 4 0.18 -9.23 10.96
C ARG A 4 0.80 -8.06 11.72
N THR A 5 0.47 -7.94 13.00
CA THR A 5 0.78 -6.81 13.88
C THR A 5 2.25 -6.36 13.80
N GLU A 6 3.21 -7.29 13.77
CA GLU A 6 4.63 -6.93 13.68
C GLU A 6 5.05 -6.36 12.32
N LEU A 7 4.41 -6.81 11.23
CA LEU A 7 4.60 -6.21 9.92
C LEU A 7 3.93 -4.83 9.84
N GLU A 8 2.72 -4.69 10.39
CA GLU A 8 2.00 -3.41 10.47
C GLU A 8 2.84 -2.36 11.23
N LYS A 9 3.32 -2.67 12.44
CA LYS A 9 4.24 -1.80 13.21
C LYS A 9 5.54 -1.47 12.48
N THR A 10 6.02 -2.37 11.61
CA THR A 10 7.24 -2.12 10.83
C THR A 10 6.99 -1.09 9.73
N VAL A 11 5.83 -1.13 9.09
CA VAL A 11 5.42 -0.11 8.11
C VAL A 11 5.19 1.24 8.81
N GLU A 12 4.53 1.27 9.98
CA GLU A 12 4.33 2.50 10.77
C GLU A 12 5.65 3.18 11.14
N ARG A 13 6.61 2.39 11.66
CA ARG A 13 7.96 2.90 12.00
C ARG A 13 8.73 3.39 10.78
N ALA A 14 8.49 2.82 9.60
CA ALA A 14 9.11 3.29 8.38
C ALA A 14 8.48 4.61 7.91
N LEU A 15 7.16 4.73 7.97
CA LEU A 15 6.42 5.96 7.63
C LEU A 15 6.71 7.11 8.60
N SER A 16 7.02 6.84 9.87
CA SER A 16 7.35 7.90 10.85
C SER A 16 8.67 8.61 10.55
N ARG A 17 9.59 7.96 9.84
CA ARG A 17 10.90 8.52 9.47
C ARG A 17 11.08 8.83 7.98
N SER A 18 10.20 8.33 7.12
CA SER A 18 10.28 8.47 5.66
C SER A 18 8.96 8.95 5.08
N ARG A 19 9.03 9.88 4.12
CA ARG A 19 7.83 10.39 3.41
C ARG A 19 7.16 9.35 2.50
N GLY A 20 7.85 8.26 2.18
CA GLY A 20 7.31 7.14 1.41
C GLY A 20 7.97 5.82 1.80
N VAL A 21 7.24 4.71 1.67
CA VAL A 21 7.69 3.36 2.00
C VAL A 21 7.31 2.41 0.87
N MET A 22 8.26 1.60 0.40
CA MET A 22 8.04 0.58 -0.62
C MET A 22 8.00 -0.80 0.02
N LEU A 23 6.92 -1.57 -0.22
CA LEU A 23 6.81 -2.96 0.22
C LEU A 23 7.28 -3.89 -0.91
N VAL A 24 8.42 -4.57 -0.71
CA VAL A 24 9.05 -5.42 -1.72
C VAL A 24 8.92 -6.90 -1.34
N GLY A 25 8.75 -7.76 -2.34
CA GLY A 25 8.74 -9.22 -2.15
C GLY A 25 8.09 -9.97 -3.31
N PRO A 26 8.16 -11.32 -3.33
CA PRO A 26 7.63 -12.15 -4.41
C PRO A 26 6.14 -11.91 -4.67
N ARG A 27 5.66 -12.25 -5.87
CA ARG A 27 4.22 -12.26 -6.20
C ARG A 27 3.47 -13.09 -5.15
N GLN A 28 2.26 -12.66 -4.78
CA GLN A 28 1.41 -13.30 -3.76
C GLN A 28 1.94 -13.35 -2.30
N ALA A 29 3.08 -12.73 -1.98
CA ALA A 29 3.56 -12.62 -0.59
C ALA A 29 2.69 -11.74 0.35
N GLY A 30 1.49 -11.33 -0.04
CA GLY A 30 0.59 -10.53 0.82
C GLY A 30 0.89 -9.03 0.92
N LYS A 31 1.78 -8.48 0.09
CA LYS A 31 2.17 -7.05 0.10
C LYS A 31 0.98 -6.10 0.01
N SER A 32 0.11 -6.28 -0.99
CA SER A 32 -1.07 -5.43 -1.16
C SER A 32 -2.09 -5.63 -0.03
N THR A 33 -2.13 -6.82 0.58
CA THR A 33 -2.96 -7.13 1.75
C THR A 33 -2.47 -6.40 3.00
N LEU A 34 -1.16 -6.28 3.18
CA LEU A 34 -0.57 -5.47 4.26
C LEU A 34 -0.81 -3.97 4.01
N ALA A 35 -0.62 -3.49 2.78
CA ALA A 35 -0.87 -2.08 2.43
C ALA A 35 -2.32 -1.65 2.71
N GLN A 36 -3.29 -2.55 2.49
CA GLN A 36 -4.72 -2.32 2.77
C GLN A 36 -5.04 -2.08 4.25
N ARG A 37 -4.13 -2.38 5.18
CA ARG A 37 -4.28 -2.01 6.59
C ARG A 37 -4.14 -0.51 6.84
N PHE A 38 -3.48 0.20 5.91
CA PHE A 38 -3.17 1.63 6.03
C PHE A 38 -4.03 2.50 5.11
N LEU A 39 -4.54 1.93 4.01
CA LEU A 39 -5.33 2.64 3.03
C LEU A 39 -6.35 1.68 2.41
N ASP A 40 -7.63 2.02 2.54
CA ASP A 40 -8.71 1.27 1.90
C ASP A 40 -8.56 1.27 0.36
N ARG A 41 -8.93 0.18 -0.30
CA ARG A 41 -8.92 0.08 -1.77
C ARG A 41 -9.93 1.03 -2.41
N ASP A 42 -11.01 1.34 -1.73
CA ASP A 42 -12.05 2.25 -2.21
C ASP A 42 -11.69 3.73 -1.95
N SER A 43 -10.57 3.99 -1.29
CA SER A 43 -10.09 5.35 -1.05
C SER A 43 -9.73 6.05 -2.37
N PRO A 44 -10.08 7.34 -2.54
CA PRO A 44 -9.62 8.10 -3.69
C PRO A 44 -8.09 8.25 -3.72
N ASN A 45 -7.38 8.01 -2.62
CA ASN A 45 -5.91 8.06 -2.60
C ASN A 45 -5.26 6.70 -2.92
N TYR A 46 -6.04 5.65 -3.18
CA TYR A 46 -5.53 4.35 -3.61
C TYR A 46 -5.28 4.36 -5.13
N PHE A 47 -4.11 3.90 -5.56
CA PHE A 47 -3.75 3.81 -6.98
C PHE A 47 -3.26 2.40 -7.29
N ASP A 48 -3.97 1.71 -8.18
CA ASP A 48 -3.57 0.42 -8.73
C ASP A 48 -3.01 0.67 -10.13
N LEU A 49 -1.69 0.57 -10.29
CA LEU A 49 -1.04 0.89 -11.56
C LEU A 49 -1.31 -0.17 -12.64
N GLU A 50 -1.86 -1.33 -12.28
CA GLU A 50 -2.34 -2.32 -13.25
C GLU A 50 -3.77 -1.99 -13.75
N TYR A 51 -4.48 -1.06 -13.09
CA TYR A 51 -5.82 -0.61 -13.47
C TYR A 51 -5.76 0.74 -14.21
N PRO A 52 -6.06 0.81 -15.53
CA PRO A 52 -5.84 2.00 -16.34
C PRO A 52 -6.49 3.29 -15.80
N PRO A 53 -7.72 3.28 -15.27
CA PRO A 53 -8.32 4.49 -14.70
C PRO A 53 -7.54 5.06 -13.50
N HIS A 54 -6.94 4.22 -12.66
CA HIS A 54 -6.11 4.69 -11.56
C HIS A 54 -4.80 5.29 -12.07
N ALA A 55 -4.15 4.66 -13.05
CA ALA A 55 -2.95 5.21 -13.67
C ALA A 55 -3.21 6.58 -14.31
N GLN A 56 -4.33 6.75 -15.01
CA GLN A 56 -4.73 8.04 -15.59
C GLN A 56 -4.94 9.11 -14.51
N ARG A 57 -5.68 8.80 -13.46
CA ARG A 57 -5.94 9.73 -12.35
C ARG A 57 -4.66 10.18 -11.65
N LEU A 58 -3.67 9.30 -11.51
CA LEU A 58 -2.37 9.63 -10.90
C LEU A 58 -1.62 10.71 -11.69
N THR A 59 -1.73 10.71 -13.02
CA THR A 59 -1.05 11.70 -13.87
C THR A 59 -1.70 13.09 -13.87
N GLN A 60 -2.92 13.19 -13.34
CA GLN A 60 -3.71 14.43 -13.30
C GLN A 60 -3.68 15.12 -11.92
N ALA A 61 -3.09 14.46 -10.92
CA ALA A 61 -2.92 14.97 -9.55
C ALA A 61 -1.65 15.81 -9.42
#